data_AF-A0AA38W0F4-F1
#
_entry.id   AF-A0AA38W0F4-F1
#
_cell.length_a   1.000
_cell.length_b   1.000
_cell.length_c   1.000
_cell.angle_alpha   90.00
_cell.angle_beta   90.00
_cell.angle_gamma   90.00
#
_symmetry.space_group_name_H-M   'P 1'
#
loop_
_entity.id
_entity.type
_entity.pdbx_description
1 polymer ?
#
loop_
_entity_poly.entity_id
_entity_poly.type
_entity_poly.pdbx_seq_one_letter_code
_entity_poly.pdbx_strand_id
1 'polypeptide(L)'
;MSESQDQLPQKEDLKAQFPSRVPAPVADMETAQFPAAAPLEAEVAPVAGDLGVLQAVPEAYAWSVYQLSLLQIPKRTGLNDNHIQVIKAVGDWKSGVIDSQTMGGMLRLSPRLMEAALEISKNLDPGVVGNDSFTAKRLLQVKFDCYEAVTIAATRAPETITLMKFPPEIRRMIYSEYLTYNLYQERPRFIRSTKSTDCRCGSPCNRPRRWYPVNLALAFTSKQVSAEVLPMFYRLGPIVFSCPCELVHTFVANKFLRANIKSVMVRWIGPESDKAFAVLGTCRRLRKLRICISQGTTEYPTAREAMMKTVSLGRKTRLCDALGIDELLRIRGLAKIRVSHVNPFWDERRTEAERLRLEMLLRQQCLKPKEDEGWVGEYQDDVTVVEEESVEGSDTGSMLSELLEEDIQA
;
A
#
# COMPACT_ATOMS: atom_id res chain seq x y z
N MET A 1 64.93 -23.13 -1.74
CA MET A 1 64.46 -22.12 -2.70
C MET A 1 63.57 -22.87 -3.68
N SER A 2 62.27 -22.90 -3.39
CA SER A 2 61.23 -22.17 -4.17
C SER A 2 60.95 -22.93 -5.49
N GLU A 3 59.76 -23.40 -5.85
CA GLU A 3 58.41 -22.90 -5.61
C GLU A 3 57.39 -24.05 -5.58
N SER A 4 56.35 -23.82 -4.78
CA SER A 4 55.23 -24.69 -4.46
C SER A 4 54.17 -24.66 -5.57
N GLN A 5 53.68 -25.83 -5.99
CA GLN A 5 52.46 -25.94 -6.78
C GLN A 5 51.23 -25.87 -5.85
N ASP A 6 50.59 -24.70 -5.80
CA ASP A 6 49.27 -24.53 -5.19
C ASP A 6 48.20 -25.16 -6.09
N GLN A 7 47.69 -26.31 -5.66
CA GLN A 7 46.46 -26.89 -6.18
C GLN A 7 45.26 -26.21 -5.50
N LEU A 8 44.51 -25.45 -6.28
CA LEU A 8 43.21 -24.89 -5.92
C LEU A 8 42.21 -26.02 -5.58
N PRO A 9 41.49 -25.97 -4.45
CA PRO A 9 40.42 -26.91 -4.17
C PRO A 9 39.20 -26.59 -5.05
N GLN A 10 38.64 -27.66 -5.62
CA GLN A 10 37.41 -27.65 -6.39
C GLN A 10 36.25 -27.08 -5.55
N LYS A 11 35.54 -26.10 -6.12
CA LYS A 11 34.27 -25.59 -5.59
C LYS A 11 33.23 -26.70 -5.64
N GLU A 12 32.96 -27.33 -4.50
CA GLU A 12 31.79 -28.17 -4.32
C GLU A 12 30.52 -27.31 -4.39
N ASP A 13 29.64 -27.71 -5.31
CA ASP A 13 28.31 -27.16 -5.56
C ASP A 13 27.40 -27.37 -4.34
N LEU A 14 27.41 -26.43 -3.39
CA LEU A 14 26.31 -26.26 -2.44
C LEU A 14 25.12 -25.59 -3.15
N LYS A 15 24.43 -26.38 -4.00
CA LYS A 15 23.04 -26.10 -4.38
C LYS A 15 22.17 -26.26 -3.15
N ALA A 16 21.98 -25.16 -2.41
CA ALA A 16 20.87 -25.03 -1.49
C ALA A 16 19.57 -25.31 -2.26
N GLN A 17 18.97 -26.48 -1.98
CA GLN A 17 17.60 -26.78 -2.34
C GLN A 17 16.69 -25.81 -1.57
N PHE A 18 16.47 -24.63 -2.14
CA PHE A 18 15.26 -23.89 -1.84
C PHE A 18 14.09 -24.72 -2.35
N PRO A 19 13.05 -25.00 -1.53
CA PRO A 19 11.85 -25.62 -2.05
C PRO A 19 11.38 -24.77 -3.22
N SER A 20 11.19 -25.43 -4.37
CA SER A 20 10.51 -24.89 -5.53
C SER A 20 9.32 -24.07 -5.03
N ARG A 21 9.45 -22.73 -5.05
CA ARG A 21 8.32 -21.85 -4.81
C ARG A 21 7.37 -22.16 -5.95
N VAL A 22 6.34 -22.95 -5.64
CA VAL A 22 5.16 -23.07 -6.48
C VAL A 22 4.82 -21.65 -6.91
N PRO A 23 4.76 -21.34 -8.22
CA PRO A 23 4.41 -20.01 -8.66
C PRO A 23 3.06 -19.69 -8.03
N ALA A 24 3.04 -18.67 -7.18
CA ALA A 24 1.82 -18.19 -6.57
C ALA A 24 0.80 -17.94 -7.70
N PRO A 25 -0.48 -18.32 -7.52
CA PRO A 25 -1.49 -18.12 -8.54
C PRO A 25 -1.48 -16.65 -8.98
N VAL A 26 -1.16 -16.44 -10.26
CA VAL A 26 -1.16 -15.11 -10.87
C VAL A 26 -2.63 -14.73 -11.05
N ALA A 27 -3.14 -13.91 -10.14
CA ALA A 27 -4.51 -13.43 -10.21
C ALA A 27 -4.68 -12.53 -11.44
N ASP A 28 -5.75 -12.78 -12.21
CA ASP A 28 -6.13 -11.95 -13.34
C ASP A 28 -6.60 -10.58 -12.82
N MET A 29 -5.86 -9.53 -13.18
CA MET A 29 -6.12 -8.15 -12.77
C MET A 29 -7.35 -7.53 -13.46
N GLU A 30 -7.98 -8.23 -14.41
CA GLU A 30 -9.06 -7.68 -15.23
C GLU A 30 -10.42 -7.69 -14.54
N THR A 31 -10.74 -8.71 -13.76
CA THR A 31 -12.13 -8.94 -13.32
C THR A 31 -12.40 -8.53 -11.88
N ALA A 32 -11.37 -8.42 -11.03
CA ALA A 32 -11.56 -8.33 -9.57
C ALA A 32 -12.53 -9.42 -9.03
N GLN A 33 -12.72 -10.50 -9.79
CA GLN A 33 -13.59 -11.62 -9.46
C GLN A 33 -12.72 -12.75 -8.96
N PHE A 34 -13.14 -13.31 -7.83
CA PHE A 34 -12.50 -14.47 -7.23
C PHE A 34 -12.82 -15.69 -8.09
N PRO A 35 -11.86 -16.56 -8.44
CA PRO A 35 -12.23 -17.94 -8.74
C PRO A 35 -12.91 -18.48 -7.49
N ALA A 36 -14.14 -18.98 -7.65
CA ALA A 36 -14.86 -19.61 -6.55
C ALA A 36 -13.98 -20.73 -5.99
N ALA A 37 -13.57 -20.60 -4.73
CA ALA A 37 -12.96 -21.72 -4.02
C ALA A 37 -14.03 -22.81 -3.93
N ALA A 38 -13.73 -24.00 -4.48
CA ALA A 38 -14.58 -25.16 -4.32
C ALA A 38 -14.84 -25.38 -2.82
N PRO A 39 -16.08 -25.62 -2.40
CA PRO A 39 -16.38 -25.90 -1.00
C PRO A 39 -15.70 -27.21 -0.61
N LEU A 40 -14.74 -27.13 0.32
CA LEU A 40 -14.27 -28.26 1.10
C LEU A 40 -15.36 -28.55 2.13
N GLU A 41 -16.26 -29.46 1.79
CA GLU A 41 -17.17 -30.09 2.74
C GLU A 41 -16.32 -30.88 3.75
N ALA A 42 -16.25 -30.37 4.97
CA ALA A 42 -15.78 -31.13 6.13
C ALA A 42 -17.00 -31.42 7.01
N GLU A 43 -17.54 -32.63 6.86
CA GLU A 43 -18.46 -33.23 7.81
C GLU A 43 -17.77 -33.35 9.18
N VAL A 44 -18.31 -32.68 10.19
CA VAL A 44 -18.04 -33.01 11.59
C VAL A 44 -19.40 -33.15 12.28
N ALA A 45 -19.75 -34.40 12.57
CA ALA A 45 -20.95 -34.79 13.29
C ALA A 45 -20.95 -34.23 14.73
N PRO A 46 -22.12 -33.86 15.30
CA PRO A 46 -22.22 -33.51 16.70
C PRO A 46 -22.36 -34.78 17.55
N VAL A 47 -21.40 -35.03 18.43
CA VAL A 47 -21.54 -36.01 19.53
C VAL A 47 -22.41 -35.37 20.61
N ALA A 48 -23.62 -35.89 20.76
CA ALA A 48 -24.50 -35.62 21.89
C ALA A 48 -23.91 -36.29 23.14
N GLY A 49 -23.68 -35.50 24.19
CA GLY A 49 -23.19 -35.97 25.49
C GLY A 49 -23.67 -35.05 26.61
N ASP A 50 -24.83 -35.42 27.15
CA ASP A 50 -25.29 -35.28 28.54
C ASP A 50 -24.62 -34.21 29.43
N LEU A 51 -25.37 -33.14 29.73
CA LEU A 51 -25.14 -32.26 30.87
C LEU A 51 -26.47 -32.02 31.59
N GLY A 52 -26.84 -33.00 32.41
CA GLY A 52 -27.73 -32.79 33.54
C GLY A 52 -27.00 -32.13 34.70
N VAL A 53 -27.77 -31.40 35.51
CA VAL A 53 -27.42 -30.67 36.75
C VAL A 53 -27.03 -29.20 36.54
N LEU A 54 -28.06 -28.37 36.33
CA LEU A 54 -28.08 -26.98 36.77
C LEU A 54 -28.03 -26.95 38.31
N GLN A 55 -26.83 -26.92 38.88
CA GLN A 55 -26.65 -26.44 40.25
C GLN A 55 -26.63 -24.91 40.22
N ALA A 56 -27.52 -24.31 41.01
CA ALA A 56 -27.65 -22.89 41.19
C ALA A 56 -26.29 -22.24 41.51
N VAL A 57 -25.88 -21.30 40.66
CA VAL A 57 -24.76 -20.40 40.92
C VAL A 57 -25.12 -19.59 42.18
N PRO A 58 -24.33 -19.67 43.27
CA PRO A 58 -24.58 -18.82 44.43
C PRO A 58 -24.38 -17.38 43.97
N GLU A 59 -25.33 -16.49 44.30
CA GLU A 59 -25.28 -15.06 44.01
C GLU A 59 -23.87 -14.51 44.22
N ALA A 60 -23.15 -14.30 43.12
CA ALA A 60 -21.79 -13.80 43.15
C ALA A 60 -21.86 -12.35 43.66
N TYR A 61 -21.40 -12.12 44.87
CA TYR A 61 -21.28 -10.78 45.43
C TYR A 61 -20.38 -9.95 44.50
N ALA A 62 -21.00 -9.08 43.70
CA ALA A 62 -20.28 -8.18 42.81
C ALA A 62 -19.35 -7.28 43.65
N TRP A 63 -18.05 -7.48 43.51
CA TRP A 63 -17.03 -6.66 44.15
C TRP A 63 -16.43 -5.70 43.13
N SER A 64 -16.01 -4.52 43.61
CA SER A 64 -15.34 -3.52 42.79
C SER A 64 -14.09 -3.00 43.49
N VAL A 65 -13.13 -2.50 42.73
CA VAL A 65 -11.91 -1.87 43.28
C VAL A 65 -12.28 -0.79 44.28
N TYR A 66 -13.30 0.01 43.98
CA TYR A 66 -13.79 1.05 44.87
C TYR A 66 -14.22 0.49 46.23
N GLN A 67 -14.97 -0.61 46.23
CA GLN A 67 -15.39 -1.28 47.46
C GLN A 67 -14.19 -1.86 48.24
N LEU A 68 -13.18 -2.40 47.55
CA LEU A 68 -11.96 -2.91 48.20
C LEU A 68 -11.11 -1.78 48.78
N SER A 69 -11.04 -0.63 48.10
CA SER A 69 -10.37 0.57 48.57
C SER A 69 -11.06 1.20 49.78
N LEU A 70 -12.40 1.23 49.82
CA LEU A 70 -13.18 1.69 50.98
C LEU A 70 -12.89 0.85 52.23
N LEU A 71 -12.70 -0.46 52.06
CA LEU A 71 -12.35 -1.39 53.14
C LEU A 71 -10.85 -1.38 53.49
N GLN A 72 -10.06 -0.49 52.88
CA GLN A 72 -8.61 -0.38 53.04
C GLN A 72 -7.84 -1.69 52.79
N ILE A 73 -8.43 -2.61 52.02
CA ILE A 73 -7.85 -3.93 51.76
C ILE A 73 -6.47 -3.83 51.10
N PRO A 74 -6.26 -3.03 50.04
CA PRO A 74 -4.95 -2.94 49.39
C PRO A 74 -3.82 -2.50 50.33
N LYS A 75 -4.12 -1.60 51.29
CA LYS A 75 -3.15 -1.14 52.28
C LYS A 75 -2.85 -2.20 53.34
N ARG A 76 -3.86 -2.97 53.75
CA ARG A 76 -3.73 -4.03 54.77
C ARG A 76 -3.01 -5.27 54.24
N THR A 77 -3.13 -5.56 52.94
CA THR A 77 -2.52 -6.74 52.31
C THR A 77 -1.23 -6.43 51.56
N GLY A 78 -0.74 -5.19 51.57
CA GLY A 78 0.52 -4.81 50.93
C GLY A 78 0.51 -4.87 49.40
N LEU A 79 -0.66 -4.70 48.77
CA LEU A 79 -0.80 -4.79 47.32
C LEU A 79 -0.21 -3.56 46.62
N ASN A 80 0.78 -3.79 45.75
CA ASN A 80 1.37 -2.77 44.88
C ASN A 80 0.40 -2.31 43.75
N ASP A 81 0.81 -1.30 42.98
CA ASP A 81 -0.02 -0.74 41.89
C ASP A 81 -0.37 -1.76 40.80
N ASN A 82 0.51 -2.71 40.50
CA ASN A 82 0.25 -3.77 39.51
C ASN A 82 -0.87 -4.70 40.00
N HIS A 83 -0.90 -5.04 41.29
CA HIS A 83 -1.98 -5.80 41.89
C HIS A 83 -3.32 -5.06 41.79
N ILE A 84 -3.32 -3.75 42.07
CA ILE A 84 -4.54 -2.93 41.96
C ILE A 84 -5.03 -2.89 40.51
N GLN A 85 -4.13 -2.79 39.54
CA GLN A 85 -4.47 -2.85 38.12
C GLN A 85 -5.07 -4.20 37.71
N VAL A 86 -4.52 -5.32 38.18
CA VAL A 86 -5.09 -6.65 37.95
C VAL A 86 -6.49 -6.75 38.55
N ILE A 87 -6.66 -6.37 39.81
CA ILE A 87 -7.96 -6.40 40.50
C ILE A 87 -8.98 -5.52 39.76
N LYS A 88 -8.56 -4.38 39.21
CA LYS A 88 -9.41 -3.54 38.36
C LYS A 88 -9.82 -4.25 37.08
N ALA A 89 -8.87 -4.79 36.31
CA ALA A 89 -9.17 -5.48 35.06
C ALA A 89 -10.08 -6.70 35.28
N VAL A 90 -9.86 -7.47 36.36
CA VAL A 90 -10.70 -8.62 36.72
C VAL A 90 -12.10 -8.16 37.14
N GLY A 91 -12.21 -7.07 37.91
CA GLY A 91 -13.50 -6.48 38.27
C GLY A 91 -14.27 -5.93 37.06
N ASP A 92 -13.60 -5.26 36.13
CA ASP A 92 -14.18 -4.76 34.88
C ASP A 92 -14.67 -5.93 34.00
N TRP A 93 -13.97 -7.07 34.01
CA TRP A 93 -14.42 -8.28 33.31
C TRP A 93 -15.64 -8.92 33.99
N LYS A 94 -15.63 -9.10 35.31
CA LYS A 94 -16.75 -9.69 36.05
C LYS A 94 -18.01 -8.82 36.04
N SER A 95 -17.85 -7.50 35.90
CA SER A 95 -18.96 -6.56 35.69
C SER A 95 -19.42 -6.46 34.23
N GLY A 96 -18.75 -7.15 33.30
CA GLY A 96 -19.09 -7.16 31.88
C GLY A 96 -18.67 -5.91 31.09
N VAL A 97 -17.83 -5.05 31.66
CA VAL A 97 -17.28 -3.86 30.98
C VAL A 97 -16.27 -4.26 29.90
N ILE A 98 -15.47 -5.29 30.17
CA ILE A 98 -14.53 -5.87 29.20
C ILE A 98 -14.81 -7.37 29.00
N ASP A 99 -14.53 -7.89 27.81
CA ASP A 99 -14.67 -9.31 27.52
C ASP A 99 -13.49 -10.13 28.07
N SER A 100 -13.70 -11.44 28.21
CA SER A 100 -12.68 -12.35 28.73
C SER A 100 -11.40 -12.36 27.90
N GLN A 101 -11.50 -12.11 26.58
CA GLN A 101 -10.35 -12.06 25.68
C GLN A 101 -9.51 -10.80 25.85
N THR A 102 -10.13 -9.63 26.05
CA THR A 102 -9.39 -8.38 26.32
C THR A 102 -8.68 -8.46 27.66
N MET A 103 -9.37 -8.94 28.72
CA MET A 103 -8.76 -9.17 30.03
C MET A 103 -7.58 -10.14 29.93
N GLY A 104 -7.77 -11.31 29.30
CA GLY A 104 -6.69 -12.28 29.09
C GLY A 104 -5.55 -11.71 28.25
N GLY A 105 -5.85 -10.85 27.27
CA GLY A 105 -4.88 -10.11 26.47
C GLY A 105 -4.03 -9.16 27.32
N MET A 106 -4.64 -8.39 28.23
CA MET A 106 -3.92 -7.49 29.13
C MET A 106 -2.92 -8.25 30.02
N LEU A 107 -3.31 -9.41 30.55
CA LEU A 107 -2.43 -10.26 31.35
C LEU A 107 -1.30 -10.87 30.50
N ARG A 108 -1.60 -11.36 29.30
CA ARG A 108 -0.59 -11.95 28.39
C ARG A 108 0.46 -10.94 27.91
N LEU A 109 0.04 -9.72 27.61
CA LEU A 109 0.93 -8.69 27.05
C LEU A 109 1.85 -8.06 28.11
N SER A 110 1.53 -8.18 29.39
CA SER A 110 2.30 -7.60 30.48
C SER A 110 2.75 -8.67 31.49
N PRO A 111 4.02 -9.12 31.44
CA PRO A 111 4.56 -10.10 32.39
C PRO A 111 4.37 -9.69 33.85
N ARG A 112 4.49 -8.38 34.15
CA ARG A 112 4.30 -7.82 35.49
C ARG A 112 2.87 -7.96 36.00
N LEU A 113 1.86 -7.83 35.12
CA LEU A 113 0.47 -8.02 35.50
C LEU A 113 0.15 -9.51 35.65
N MET A 114 0.74 -10.37 34.84
CA MET A 114 0.61 -11.82 34.97
C MET A 114 1.19 -12.33 36.29
N GLU A 115 2.37 -11.85 36.68
CA GLU A 115 2.99 -12.15 37.98
C GLU A 115 2.11 -11.68 39.15
N ALA A 116 1.62 -10.44 39.10
CA ALA A 116 0.72 -9.90 40.12
C ALA A 116 -0.59 -10.71 40.24
N ALA A 117 -1.16 -11.17 39.12
CA ALA A 117 -2.35 -12.01 39.13
C ALA A 117 -2.09 -13.38 39.75
N LEU A 118 -0.92 -13.97 39.47
CA LEU A 118 -0.47 -15.22 40.08
C LEU A 118 -0.22 -15.06 41.57
N GLU A 119 0.42 -13.97 42.00
CA GLU A 119 0.65 -13.65 43.41
C GLU A 119 -0.67 -13.51 44.17
N ILE A 120 -1.64 -12.77 43.62
CA ILE A 120 -2.98 -12.68 44.21
C ILE A 120 -3.63 -14.07 44.30
N SER A 121 -3.59 -14.85 43.22
CA SER A 121 -4.25 -16.16 43.18
C SER A 121 -3.67 -17.17 44.19
N LYS A 122 -2.37 -17.04 44.54
CA LYS A 122 -1.67 -17.97 45.44
C LYS A 122 -1.60 -17.45 46.88
N ASN A 123 -1.14 -16.22 47.04
CA ASN A 123 -0.66 -15.67 48.30
C ASN A 123 -1.68 -14.76 49.01
N LEU A 124 -2.81 -14.43 48.37
CA LEU A 124 -3.85 -13.64 49.02
C LEU A 124 -4.56 -14.53 50.05
N ASP A 125 -4.28 -14.30 51.34
CA ASP A 125 -4.88 -15.07 52.43
C ASP A 125 -5.94 -14.26 53.19
N PRO A 126 -7.16 -14.81 53.38
CA PRO A 126 -8.24 -14.11 54.06
C PRO A 126 -7.96 -13.88 55.56
N GLY A 127 -7.02 -14.62 56.15
CA GLY A 127 -6.62 -14.48 57.56
C GLY A 127 -5.95 -13.13 57.88
N VAL A 128 -5.49 -12.38 56.87
CA VAL A 128 -4.84 -11.07 57.04
C VAL A 128 -5.82 -9.98 57.52
N VAL A 129 -7.14 -10.18 57.37
CA VAL A 129 -8.15 -9.16 57.71
C VAL A 129 -8.85 -9.41 59.05
N GLY A 130 -8.40 -10.38 59.84
CA GLY A 130 -8.98 -10.69 61.15
C GLY A 130 -10.36 -11.35 61.07
N ASN A 131 -11.12 -11.33 62.17
CA ASN A 131 -12.41 -12.03 62.31
C ASN A 131 -13.58 -11.45 61.48
N ASP A 132 -13.33 -10.49 60.59
CA ASP A 132 -14.34 -9.87 59.73
C ASP A 132 -14.76 -10.84 58.61
N SER A 133 -15.77 -11.67 58.90
CA SER A 133 -16.27 -12.72 57.99
C SER A 133 -16.66 -12.20 56.60
N PHE A 134 -17.12 -10.94 56.51
CA PHE A 134 -17.49 -10.30 55.24
C PHE A 134 -16.28 -9.97 54.38
N THR A 135 -15.23 -9.41 54.98
CA THR A 135 -14.02 -9.01 54.25
C THR A 135 -13.20 -10.22 53.82
N ALA A 136 -13.16 -11.25 54.68
CA ALA A 136 -12.58 -12.56 54.35
C ALA A 136 -13.25 -13.19 53.12
N LYS A 137 -14.59 -13.18 53.06
CA LYS A 137 -15.34 -13.69 51.89
C LYS A 137 -15.01 -12.92 50.60
N ARG A 138 -14.89 -11.59 50.66
CA ARG A 138 -14.54 -10.76 49.49
C ARG A 138 -13.13 -11.03 48.99
N LEU A 139 -12.16 -11.17 49.90
CA LEU A 139 -10.79 -11.53 49.53
C LEU A 139 -10.71 -12.91 48.85
N LEU A 140 -11.48 -13.87 49.37
CA LEU A 140 -11.58 -15.20 48.77
C LEU A 140 -12.15 -15.14 47.36
N GLN A 141 -13.18 -14.31 47.14
CA GLN A 141 -13.77 -14.10 45.81
C GLN A 141 -12.75 -13.48 44.84
N VAL A 142 -12.04 -12.42 45.25
CA VAL A 142 -10.97 -11.81 44.45
C VAL A 142 -9.90 -12.84 44.08
N LYS A 143 -9.50 -13.69 45.05
CA LYS A 143 -8.53 -14.77 44.81
C LYS A 143 -9.00 -15.73 43.71
N PHE A 144 -10.24 -16.19 43.78
CA PHE A 144 -10.81 -17.09 42.78
C PHE A 144 -10.98 -16.43 41.40
N ASP A 145 -11.44 -15.19 41.36
CA ASP A 145 -11.63 -14.48 40.09
C ASP A 145 -10.28 -14.17 39.41
N CYS A 146 -9.24 -13.86 40.18
CA CYS A 146 -7.87 -13.74 39.67
C CYS A 146 -7.31 -15.08 39.20
N TYR A 147 -7.61 -16.18 39.89
CA TYR A 147 -7.23 -17.52 39.42
C TYR A 147 -7.90 -17.85 38.07
N GLU A 148 -9.20 -17.59 37.94
CA GLU A 148 -9.93 -17.79 36.68
C GLU A 148 -9.35 -16.91 35.57
N ALA A 149 -9.05 -15.64 35.86
CA ALA A 149 -8.41 -14.73 34.93
C ALA A 149 -7.04 -15.25 34.42
N VAL A 150 -6.22 -15.80 35.31
CA VAL A 150 -4.94 -16.45 34.95
C VAL A 150 -5.17 -17.66 34.06
N THR A 151 -6.18 -18.50 34.34
CA THR A 151 -6.49 -19.66 33.48
C THR A 151 -6.91 -19.23 32.08
N ILE A 152 -7.72 -18.18 31.95
CA ILE A 152 -8.12 -17.61 30.66
C ILE A 152 -6.90 -17.02 29.94
N ALA A 153 -6.02 -16.31 30.64
CA ALA A 153 -4.79 -15.78 30.07
C ALA A 153 -3.86 -16.90 29.56
N ALA A 154 -3.83 -18.05 30.27
CA ALA A 154 -3.04 -19.22 29.88
C ALA A 154 -3.62 -19.98 28.68
N THR A 155 -4.92 -19.83 28.36
CA THR A 155 -5.45 -20.37 27.10
C THR A 155 -4.86 -19.65 25.90
N ARG A 156 -4.48 -20.41 24.86
CA ARG A 156 -3.84 -19.90 23.64
C ARG A 156 -4.71 -18.77 23.07
N ALA A 157 -4.15 -17.56 22.98
CA ALA A 157 -4.84 -16.45 22.35
C ALA A 157 -5.23 -16.83 20.91
N PRO A 158 -6.38 -16.37 20.38
CA PRO A 158 -6.65 -16.50 18.95
C PRO A 158 -5.47 -15.84 18.20
N GLU A 159 -4.78 -16.63 17.38
CA GLU A 159 -3.37 -16.41 17.02
C GLU A 159 -3.07 -15.12 16.25
N THR A 160 -4.07 -14.34 15.81
CA THR A 160 -3.81 -13.09 15.08
C THR A 160 -4.90 -12.04 15.29
N ILE A 161 -4.48 -10.80 15.55
CA ILE A 161 -5.33 -9.63 15.31
C ILE A 161 -5.60 -9.59 13.81
N THR A 162 -6.85 -9.76 13.42
CA THR A 162 -7.26 -9.70 12.02
C THR A 162 -6.99 -8.29 11.49
N LEU A 163 -6.34 -8.14 10.34
CA LEU A 163 -6.02 -6.83 9.73
C LEU A 163 -7.21 -5.86 9.70
N MET A 164 -8.43 -6.40 9.57
CA MET A 164 -9.67 -5.63 9.49
C MET A 164 -10.12 -5.03 10.82
N LYS A 165 -9.56 -5.47 11.96
CA LYS A 165 -9.80 -4.88 13.28
C LYS A 165 -9.09 -3.54 13.47
N PHE A 166 -8.05 -3.25 12.69
CA PHE A 166 -7.37 -1.96 12.75
C PHE A 166 -8.22 -0.86 12.12
N PRO A 167 -8.18 0.40 12.61
CA PRO A 167 -8.76 1.54 11.93
C PRO A 167 -8.23 1.71 10.50
N PRO A 168 -9.02 2.30 9.58
CA PRO A 168 -8.62 2.47 8.18
C PRO A 168 -7.33 3.29 8.00
N GLU A 169 -7.00 4.18 8.93
CA GLU A 169 -5.75 4.95 8.94
C GLU A 169 -4.54 4.02 9.08
N ILE A 170 -4.57 3.15 10.09
CA ILE A 170 -3.50 2.18 10.36
C ILE A 170 -3.41 1.17 9.22
N ARG A 171 -4.55 0.69 8.71
CA ARG A 171 -4.56 -0.20 7.54
C ARG A 171 -3.89 0.46 6.33
N ARG A 172 -4.21 1.73 6.04
CA ARG A 172 -3.57 2.50 4.95
C ARG A 172 -2.06 2.62 5.12
N MET A 173 -1.56 2.83 6.34
CA MET A 173 -0.11 2.85 6.62
C MET A 173 0.55 1.49 6.36
N ILE A 174 -0.09 0.39 6.80
CA ILE A 174 0.40 -0.97 6.55
C ILE A 174 0.44 -1.24 5.03
N TYR A 175 -0.61 -0.85 4.32
CA TYR A 175 -0.68 -0.99 2.87
C TYR A 175 0.35 -0.15 2.14
N SER A 176 0.59 1.10 2.56
CA SER A 176 1.63 1.92 1.95
C SER A 176 3.00 1.30 2.13
N GLU A 177 3.31 0.74 3.30
CA GLU A 177 4.59 0.09 3.55
C GLU A 177 4.76 -1.18 2.71
N TYR A 178 3.73 -2.04 2.70
CA TYR A 178 3.71 -3.25 1.87
C TYR A 178 3.92 -2.92 0.39
N LEU A 179 3.17 -1.94 -0.14
CA LEU A 179 3.28 -1.56 -1.54
C LEU A 179 4.66 -0.94 -1.80
N THR A 180 5.14 -0.05 -0.93
CA THR A 180 6.42 0.63 -1.10
C THR A 180 7.59 -0.36 -1.12
N TYR A 181 7.63 -1.31 -0.19
CA TYR A 181 8.63 -2.38 -0.16
C TYR A 181 8.62 -3.22 -1.45
N ASN A 182 7.44 -3.60 -1.93
CA ASN A 182 7.31 -4.36 -3.18
C ASN A 182 7.58 -3.51 -4.44
N LEU A 183 7.57 -2.17 -4.33
CA LEU A 183 7.71 -1.23 -5.44
C LEU A 183 9.09 -0.56 -5.52
N TYR A 184 9.92 -0.62 -4.47
CA TYR A 184 11.23 0.04 -4.39
C TYR A 184 12.27 -0.43 -5.42
N GLN A 185 11.97 -1.43 -6.24
CA GLN A 185 12.90 -1.88 -7.29
C GLN A 185 12.98 -0.96 -8.53
N GLU A 186 12.53 0.30 -8.46
CA GLU A 186 12.58 1.30 -9.55
C GLU A 186 12.00 0.87 -10.91
N ARG A 187 11.19 -0.20 -10.95
CA ARG A 187 10.74 -0.75 -12.23
C ARG A 187 9.46 -0.05 -12.70
N PRO A 188 9.40 0.35 -13.98
CA PRO A 188 8.17 0.85 -14.57
C PRO A 188 7.05 -0.18 -14.39
N ARG A 189 5.87 0.28 -13.96
CA ARG A 189 4.71 -0.58 -13.67
C ARG A 189 3.96 -0.84 -14.96
N PHE A 190 3.80 -2.10 -15.30
CA PHE A 190 3.03 -2.49 -16.47
C PHE A 190 1.82 -3.28 -16.00
N ILE A 191 0.65 -2.80 -16.39
CA ILE A 191 -0.60 -3.54 -16.22
C ILE A 191 -0.91 -4.06 -17.60
N ARG A 192 -0.72 -5.37 -17.80
CA ARG A 192 -1.12 -6.01 -19.03
C ARG A 192 -2.50 -6.59 -18.85
N SER A 193 -3.30 -6.42 -19.88
CA SER A 193 -4.48 -7.25 -20.10
C SER A 193 -4.01 -8.69 -20.37
N THR A 194 -4.62 -9.68 -19.71
CA THR A 194 -4.38 -11.11 -19.93
C THR A 194 -4.90 -11.55 -21.30
N LYS A 195 -5.90 -10.83 -21.83
CA LYS A 195 -6.44 -11.06 -23.17
C LYS A 195 -5.58 -10.37 -24.22
N SER A 196 -5.11 -11.17 -25.18
CA SER A 196 -4.40 -10.67 -26.35
C SER A 196 -5.27 -9.67 -27.09
N THR A 197 -4.90 -8.40 -27.07
CA THR A 197 -5.47 -7.41 -27.98
C THR A 197 -4.93 -7.67 -29.38
N ASP A 198 -5.79 -7.69 -30.39
CA ASP A 198 -5.40 -7.73 -31.82
C ASP A 198 -4.77 -6.40 -32.29
N CYS A 199 -3.87 -5.81 -31.48
CA CYS A 199 -3.19 -4.58 -31.85
C CYS A 199 -2.16 -4.86 -32.96
N ARG A 200 -2.27 -4.10 -34.05
CA ARG A 200 -1.34 -4.14 -35.19
C ARG A 200 -0.22 -3.09 -35.11
N CYS A 201 0.08 -2.60 -33.92
CA CYS A 201 0.96 -1.45 -33.68
C CYS A 201 2.49 -1.72 -33.86
N GLY A 202 2.88 -2.70 -34.69
CA GLY A 202 4.25 -2.91 -35.21
C GLY A 202 5.37 -3.34 -34.23
N SER A 203 5.26 -3.05 -32.93
CA SER A 203 6.31 -3.31 -31.91
C SER A 203 5.67 -3.52 -30.52
N PRO A 204 6.29 -4.29 -29.60
CA PRO A 204 5.68 -5.46 -28.98
C PRO A 204 4.54 -5.13 -27.99
N CYS A 205 3.36 -4.80 -28.49
CA CYS A 205 2.12 -4.99 -27.73
C CYS A 205 1.92 -6.47 -27.36
N ASN A 206 2.50 -7.40 -28.14
CA ASN A 206 2.35 -8.85 -27.99
C ASN A 206 3.58 -9.60 -27.43
N ARG A 207 4.81 -9.05 -27.41
CA ARG A 207 5.94 -9.82 -26.85
C ARG A 207 5.93 -9.82 -25.32
N PRO A 208 6.01 -10.99 -24.66
CA PRO A 208 6.20 -11.07 -23.23
C PRO A 208 7.58 -10.50 -22.90
N ARG A 209 7.63 -9.31 -22.29
CA ARG A 209 8.86 -8.88 -21.63
C ARG A 209 9.11 -9.76 -20.40
N ARG A 210 10.32 -9.71 -19.85
CA ARG A 210 10.56 -9.99 -18.44
C ARG A 210 9.87 -8.90 -17.63
N TRP A 211 8.55 -8.99 -17.55
CA TRP A 211 7.74 -8.20 -16.65
C TRP A 211 7.99 -8.74 -15.26
N TYR A 212 8.32 -7.87 -14.32
CA TYR A 212 8.34 -8.26 -12.93
C TYR A 212 6.91 -8.08 -12.44
N PRO A 213 6.16 -9.18 -12.22
CA PRO A 213 4.81 -9.07 -11.69
C PRO A 213 4.91 -8.30 -10.37
N VAL A 214 4.14 -7.23 -10.23
CA VAL A 214 4.00 -6.59 -8.93
C VAL A 214 3.28 -7.60 -8.04
N ASN A 215 3.87 -7.93 -6.91
CA ASN A 215 3.20 -8.78 -5.94
C ASN A 215 2.00 -8.01 -5.35
N LEU A 216 0.81 -8.34 -5.85
CA LEU A 216 -0.46 -7.82 -5.37
C LEU A 216 -1.25 -8.87 -4.60
N ALA A 217 -0.61 -9.94 -4.12
CA ALA A 217 -1.27 -11.04 -3.41
C ALA A 217 -2.16 -10.52 -2.26
N LEU A 218 -1.69 -9.50 -1.53
CA LEU A 218 -2.48 -8.86 -0.46
C LEU A 218 -3.82 -8.32 -0.95
N ALA A 219 -3.84 -7.68 -2.12
CA ALA A 219 -5.07 -7.12 -2.70
C ALA A 219 -6.09 -8.21 -3.06
N PHE A 220 -5.67 -9.47 -3.20
CA PHE A 220 -6.55 -10.58 -3.56
C PHE A 220 -6.93 -11.47 -2.36
N THR A 221 -6.57 -11.09 -1.14
CA THR A 221 -6.94 -11.84 0.08
C THR A 221 -8.42 -11.71 0.43
N SER A 222 -9.04 -10.55 0.19
CA SER A 222 -10.46 -10.33 0.41
C SER A 222 -11.00 -9.16 -0.42
N LYS A 223 -12.32 -9.11 -0.64
CA LYS A 223 -13.00 -8.00 -1.36
C LYS A 223 -12.80 -6.64 -0.69
N GLN A 224 -12.75 -6.62 0.64
CA GLN A 224 -12.60 -5.37 1.39
C GLN A 224 -11.16 -4.87 1.32
N VAL A 225 -10.18 -5.76 1.45
CA VAL A 225 -8.76 -5.41 1.27
C VAL A 225 -8.50 -4.97 -0.18
N SER A 226 -9.11 -5.62 -1.18
CA SER A 226 -8.95 -5.23 -2.58
C SER A 226 -9.44 -3.80 -2.84
N ALA A 227 -10.60 -3.43 -2.27
CA ALA A 227 -11.19 -2.12 -2.39
C ALA A 227 -10.33 -1.01 -1.76
N GLU A 228 -9.54 -1.32 -0.73
CA GLU A 228 -8.63 -0.37 -0.06
C GLU A 228 -7.25 -0.30 -0.74
N VAL A 229 -6.67 -1.46 -1.07
CA VAL A 229 -5.29 -1.58 -1.59
C VAL A 229 -5.17 -1.12 -3.04
N LEU A 230 -6.10 -1.53 -3.91
CA LEU A 230 -6.00 -1.26 -5.35
C LEU A 230 -6.03 0.25 -5.68
N PRO A 231 -6.89 1.09 -5.07
CA PRO A 231 -6.82 2.54 -5.27
C PRO A 231 -5.47 3.12 -4.90
N MET A 232 -4.86 2.67 -3.80
CA MET A 232 -3.55 3.15 -3.38
C MET A 232 -2.48 2.73 -4.37
N PHE A 233 -2.49 1.46 -4.78
CA PHE A 233 -1.57 0.95 -5.80
C PHE A 233 -1.61 1.77 -7.10
N TYR A 234 -2.81 2.08 -7.63
CA TYR A 234 -2.97 2.86 -8.85
C TYR A 234 -2.60 4.35 -8.71
N ARG A 235 -2.52 4.86 -7.47
CA ARG A 235 -2.11 6.24 -7.18
C ARG A 235 -0.61 6.40 -6.92
N LEU A 236 0.07 5.33 -6.52
CA LEU A 236 1.47 5.37 -6.09
C LEU A 236 2.47 5.72 -7.21
N GLY A 237 2.14 5.59 -8.49
CA GLY A 237 3.13 5.79 -9.56
C GLY A 237 2.60 5.64 -10.98
N PRO A 238 3.46 5.89 -11.99
CA PRO A 238 3.08 5.84 -13.39
C PRO A 238 2.79 4.41 -13.84
N ILE A 239 1.62 4.22 -14.42
CA ILE A 239 1.26 3.00 -15.14
C ILE A 239 1.67 3.17 -16.60
N VAL A 240 2.44 2.22 -17.10
CA VAL A 240 3.06 2.29 -18.42
C VAL A 240 2.30 1.39 -19.38
N PHE A 241 1.86 1.98 -20.48
CA PHE A 241 1.20 1.29 -21.59
C PHE A 241 2.12 1.29 -22.81
N SER A 242 2.22 0.14 -23.47
CA SER A 242 3.10 -0.08 -24.61
C SER A 242 2.58 0.59 -25.88
N CYS A 243 1.27 0.76 -25.97
CA CYS A 243 0.57 1.48 -27.03
C CYS A 243 -0.78 2.02 -26.52
N PRO A 244 -1.44 2.92 -27.26
CA PRO A 244 -2.76 3.44 -26.93
C PRO A 244 -3.87 2.39 -27.02
N CYS A 245 -3.75 1.38 -27.90
CA CYS A 245 -4.74 0.30 -27.99
C CYS A 245 -4.79 -0.54 -26.71
N GLU A 246 -3.62 -0.86 -26.13
CA GLU A 246 -3.53 -1.54 -24.83
C GLU A 246 -4.17 -0.70 -23.72
N LEU A 247 -3.95 0.62 -23.75
CA LEU A 247 -4.58 1.55 -22.81
C LEU A 247 -6.11 1.52 -22.92
N VAL A 248 -6.66 1.62 -24.13
CA VAL A 248 -8.11 1.57 -24.37
C VAL A 248 -8.67 0.26 -23.86
N HIS A 249 -8.09 -0.87 -24.27
CA HIS A 249 -8.55 -2.18 -23.85
C HIS A 249 -8.55 -2.35 -22.33
N THR A 250 -7.44 -1.94 -21.68
CA THR A 250 -7.31 -2.04 -20.21
C THR A 250 -8.31 -1.14 -19.49
N PHE A 251 -8.59 0.06 -20.01
CA PHE A 251 -9.55 0.98 -19.40
C PHE A 251 -11.01 0.59 -19.62
N VAL A 252 -11.32 -0.08 -20.74
CA VAL A 252 -12.64 -0.65 -21.01
C VAL A 252 -12.88 -1.86 -20.09
N ALA A 253 -11.89 -2.75 -19.97
CA ALA A 253 -11.97 -3.91 -19.10
C ALA A 253 -12.03 -3.52 -17.61
N ASN A 254 -11.17 -2.59 -17.18
CA ASN A 254 -11.02 -2.23 -15.77
C ASN A 254 -11.48 -0.78 -15.50
N LYS A 255 -12.79 -0.62 -15.26
CA LYS A 255 -13.40 0.66 -14.86
C LYS A 255 -12.82 1.22 -13.56
N PHE A 256 -12.39 0.34 -12.66
CA PHE A 256 -11.87 0.72 -11.34
C PHE A 256 -10.47 1.33 -11.42
N LEU A 257 -9.61 0.81 -12.29
CA LEU A 257 -8.33 1.42 -12.66
C LEU A 257 -8.55 2.81 -13.23
N ARG A 258 -9.45 2.96 -14.22
CA ARG A 258 -9.77 4.24 -14.86
C ARG A 258 -10.19 5.31 -13.84
N ALA A 259 -10.94 4.93 -12.81
CA ALA A 259 -11.40 5.85 -11.76
C ALA A 259 -10.31 6.27 -10.76
N ASN A 260 -9.23 5.50 -10.62
CA ASN A 260 -8.22 5.71 -9.56
C ASN A 260 -6.83 6.10 -10.06
N ILE A 261 -6.60 6.07 -11.37
CA ILE A 261 -5.29 6.35 -11.96
C ILE A 261 -4.87 7.81 -11.77
N LYS A 262 -3.64 8.01 -11.26
CA LYS A 262 -3.05 9.34 -11.04
C LYS A 262 -1.98 9.69 -12.07
N SER A 263 -1.25 8.69 -12.56
CA SER A 263 -0.12 8.88 -13.46
C SER A 263 -0.10 7.84 -14.57
N VAL A 264 0.04 8.30 -15.81
CA VAL A 264 0.09 7.44 -17.01
C VAL A 264 1.34 7.75 -17.81
N MET A 265 1.98 6.70 -18.32
CA MET A 265 2.98 6.77 -19.37
C MET A 265 2.50 5.96 -20.55
N VAL A 266 2.40 6.54 -21.74
CA VAL A 266 1.93 5.83 -22.93
C VAL A 266 2.85 6.14 -24.10
N ARG A 267 3.20 5.11 -24.86
CA ARG A 267 3.84 5.30 -26.17
C ARG A 267 2.77 5.64 -27.19
N TRP A 268 2.95 6.74 -27.89
CA TRP A 268 2.01 7.22 -28.89
C TRP A 268 2.30 6.53 -30.24
N ILE A 269 1.65 5.38 -30.46
CA ILE A 269 1.73 4.60 -31.69
C ILE A 269 0.49 3.72 -31.87
N GLY A 270 -0.16 3.76 -33.02
CA GLY A 270 -1.24 2.84 -33.36
C GLY A 270 -2.56 3.51 -33.74
N PRO A 271 -3.50 2.70 -34.26
CA PRO A 271 -4.73 3.18 -34.90
C PRO A 271 -5.81 3.68 -33.92
N GLU A 272 -5.67 3.45 -32.62
CA GLU A 272 -6.66 3.87 -31.61
C GLU A 272 -6.14 4.98 -30.68
N SER A 273 -5.19 5.78 -31.17
CA SER A 273 -4.57 6.86 -30.40
C SER A 273 -5.57 7.94 -29.98
N ASP A 274 -6.47 8.32 -30.88
CA ASP A 274 -7.59 9.23 -30.65
C ASP A 274 -8.51 8.73 -29.52
N LYS A 275 -8.99 7.49 -29.62
CA LYS A 275 -9.85 6.86 -28.60
C LYS A 275 -9.15 6.81 -27.25
N ALA A 276 -7.88 6.44 -27.23
CA ALA A 276 -7.09 6.35 -26.00
C ALA A 276 -6.98 7.69 -25.27
N PHE A 277 -6.65 8.76 -26.00
CA PHE A 277 -6.54 10.09 -25.41
C PHE A 277 -7.91 10.67 -25.04
N ALA A 278 -8.97 10.37 -25.80
CA ALA A 278 -10.33 10.70 -25.39
C ALA A 278 -10.72 10.04 -24.06
N VAL A 279 -10.41 8.75 -23.87
CA VAL A 279 -10.66 8.07 -22.60
C VAL A 279 -9.79 8.65 -21.48
N LEU A 280 -8.53 9.02 -21.74
CA LEU A 280 -7.70 9.72 -20.75
C LEU A 280 -8.29 11.06 -20.32
N GLY A 281 -8.96 11.79 -21.23
CA GLY A 281 -9.71 12.99 -20.90
C GLY A 281 -10.84 12.76 -19.89
N THR A 282 -11.44 11.56 -19.89
CA THR A 282 -12.50 11.19 -18.92
C THR A 282 -11.96 10.89 -17.51
N CYS A 283 -10.65 10.68 -17.35
CA CYS A 283 -10.04 10.33 -16.07
C CYS A 283 -9.94 11.57 -15.16
N ARG A 284 -10.88 11.70 -14.21
CA ARG A 284 -10.94 12.86 -13.30
C ARG A 284 -9.69 13.03 -12.43
N ARG A 285 -9.08 11.93 -11.98
CA ARG A 285 -7.95 11.90 -11.05
C ARG A 285 -6.57 11.92 -11.71
N LEU A 286 -6.50 11.95 -13.05
CA LEU A 286 -5.23 11.97 -13.76
C LEU A 286 -4.51 13.30 -13.49
N ARG A 287 -3.30 13.22 -12.92
CA ARG A 287 -2.46 14.38 -12.59
C ARG A 287 -1.16 14.42 -13.39
N LYS A 288 -0.62 13.27 -13.79
CA LYS A 288 0.67 13.16 -14.48
C LYS A 288 0.52 12.37 -15.78
N LEU A 289 0.92 12.96 -16.90
CA LEU A 289 0.93 12.28 -18.20
C LEU A 289 2.33 12.34 -18.81
N ARG A 290 2.87 11.17 -19.18
CA ARG A 290 4.10 11.07 -19.97
C ARG A 290 3.80 10.43 -21.31
N ILE A 291 4.21 11.10 -22.39
CA ILE A 291 4.00 10.62 -23.75
C ILE A 291 5.34 10.27 -24.34
N CYS A 292 5.46 9.04 -24.84
CA CYS A 292 6.66 8.60 -25.54
C CYS A 292 6.45 8.68 -27.05
N ILE A 293 7.23 9.52 -27.73
CA ILE A 293 7.17 9.71 -29.19
C ILE A 293 8.29 8.95 -29.89
N SER A 294 8.02 8.52 -31.13
CA SER A 294 8.95 7.83 -32.02
C SER A 294 8.62 8.13 -33.48
N GLN A 295 9.38 7.58 -34.44
CA GLN A 295 9.04 7.70 -35.86
C GLN A 295 7.66 7.08 -36.18
N GLY A 296 7.31 5.97 -35.51
CA GLY A 296 5.99 5.34 -35.64
C GLY A 296 4.80 6.20 -35.16
N THR A 297 5.02 7.29 -34.42
CA THR A 297 3.94 8.17 -33.97
C THR A 297 3.11 8.76 -35.12
N THR A 298 3.71 9.00 -36.28
CA THR A 298 2.99 9.54 -37.46
C THR A 298 2.68 8.49 -38.52
N GLU A 299 2.80 7.20 -38.20
CA GLU A 299 2.37 6.12 -39.09
C GLU A 299 0.85 6.22 -39.36
N TYR A 300 0.09 6.62 -38.34
CA TYR A 300 -1.35 6.82 -38.39
C TYR A 300 -1.65 8.33 -38.40
N PRO A 301 -1.90 8.94 -39.57
CA PRO A 301 -2.25 10.36 -39.67
C PRO A 301 -3.72 10.60 -39.30
N THR A 302 -4.05 11.85 -38.98
CA THR A 302 -5.44 12.32 -38.90
C THR A 302 -6.16 12.20 -40.25
N ALA A 303 -7.50 12.18 -40.25
CA ALA A 303 -8.29 12.13 -41.48
C ALA A 303 -7.97 13.28 -42.46
N ARG A 304 -7.72 14.48 -41.92
CA ARG A 304 -7.29 15.65 -42.70
C ARG A 304 -5.97 15.41 -43.42
N GLU A 305 -4.96 14.91 -42.71
CA GLU A 305 -3.64 14.64 -43.27
C GLU A 305 -3.65 13.44 -44.24
N ALA A 306 -4.47 12.42 -43.97
CA ALA A 306 -4.69 11.33 -44.91
C ALA A 306 -5.23 11.84 -46.26
N MET A 307 -6.15 12.82 -46.24
CA MET A 307 -6.64 13.49 -47.45
C MET A 307 -5.57 14.37 -48.12
N MET A 308 -4.70 15.03 -47.35
CA MET A 308 -3.61 15.84 -47.95
C MET A 308 -2.53 14.97 -48.61
N LYS A 309 -2.30 13.76 -48.09
CA LYS A 309 -1.36 12.79 -48.69
C LYS A 309 -1.81 12.32 -50.07
N THR A 310 -3.11 12.14 -50.31
CA THR A 310 -3.60 11.73 -51.63
C THR A 310 -3.32 12.80 -52.70
N VAL A 311 -3.25 14.06 -52.31
CA VAL A 311 -2.91 15.20 -53.18
C VAL A 311 -1.39 15.42 -53.32
N SER A 312 -0.55 14.52 -52.75
CA SER A 312 0.92 14.53 -52.87
C SER A 312 1.64 15.79 -52.36
N LEU A 313 0.99 16.61 -51.53
CA LEU A 313 1.55 17.86 -51.01
C LEU A 313 2.44 17.69 -49.76
N GLY A 314 2.52 16.48 -49.19
CA GLY A 314 3.26 16.21 -47.96
C GLY A 314 4.21 15.03 -48.07
N ARG A 315 5.53 15.27 -48.01
CA ARG A 315 6.54 14.18 -47.99
C ARG A 315 6.72 13.55 -46.60
N LYS A 316 6.42 14.28 -45.53
CA LYS A 316 6.56 13.81 -44.13
C LYS A 316 5.45 14.39 -43.27
N THR A 317 4.73 13.52 -42.57
CA THR A 317 3.68 13.92 -41.63
C THR A 317 4.30 14.52 -40.38
N ARG A 318 3.81 15.70 -39.99
CA ARG A 318 4.24 16.40 -38.78
C ARG A 318 3.63 15.75 -37.54
N LEU A 319 4.24 15.91 -36.38
CA LEU A 319 3.67 15.43 -35.12
C LEU A 319 2.28 16.04 -34.82
N CYS A 320 2.04 17.27 -35.25
CA CYS A 320 0.75 17.93 -35.08
C CYS A 320 -0.37 17.35 -35.96
N ASP A 321 -0.03 16.45 -36.88
CA ASP A 321 -0.97 15.77 -37.77
C ASP A 321 -1.09 14.27 -37.46
N ALA A 322 -0.43 13.81 -36.39
CA ALA A 322 -0.55 12.46 -35.88
C ALA A 322 -1.94 12.22 -35.26
N LEU A 323 -2.48 11.02 -35.43
CA LEU A 323 -3.78 10.65 -34.88
C LEU A 323 -3.80 10.80 -33.35
N GLY A 324 -4.83 11.48 -32.82
CA GLY A 324 -5.02 11.67 -31.38
C GLY A 324 -4.46 12.97 -30.80
N ILE A 325 -3.79 13.80 -31.61
CA ILE A 325 -3.28 15.11 -31.17
C ILE A 325 -4.39 16.03 -30.64
N ASP A 326 -5.55 16.04 -31.31
CA ASP A 326 -6.66 16.92 -30.94
C ASP A 326 -7.26 16.48 -29.60
N GLU A 327 -7.47 15.18 -29.40
CA GLU A 327 -7.94 14.61 -28.14
C GLU A 327 -6.96 14.86 -27.01
N LEU A 328 -5.66 14.79 -27.29
CA LEU A 328 -4.61 15.06 -26.33
C LEU A 328 -4.61 16.54 -25.88
N LEU A 329 -4.83 17.46 -26.81
CA LEU A 329 -4.93 18.90 -26.51
C LEU A 329 -6.20 19.26 -25.74
N ARG A 330 -7.26 18.46 -25.84
CA ARG A 330 -8.48 18.63 -25.05
C ARG A 330 -8.30 18.23 -23.58
N ILE A 331 -7.27 17.44 -23.23
CA ILE A 331 -7.01 17.06 -21.83
C ILE A 331 -6.57 18.30 -21.06
N ARG A 332 -7.25 18.60 -19.95
CA ARG A 332 -6.94 19.73 -19.04
C ARG A 332 -6.83 19.28 -17.58
N GLY A 333 -6.27 20.13 -16.72
CA GLY A 333 -6.15 19.92 -15.28
C GLY A 333 -5.03 18.96 -14.86
N LEU A 334 -4.03 18.74 -15.73
CA LEU A 334 -2.85 17.97 -15.37
C LEU A 334 -1.92 18.80 -14.47
N ALA A 335 -1.31 18.17 -13.48
CA ALA A 335 -0.26 18.79 -12.67
C ALA A 335 1.11 18.73 -13.35
N LYS A 336 1.35 17.70 -14.19
CA LYS A 336 2.64 17.52 -14.88
C LYS A 336 2.46 16.78 -16.20
N ILE A 337 2.99 17.36 -17.27
CA ILE A 337 3.09 16.70 -18.57
C ILE A 337 4.56 16.65 -19.02
N ARG A 338 4.97 15.52 -19.57
CA ARG A 338 6.32 15.32 -20.13
C ARG A 338 6.25 14.56 -21.44
N VAL A 339 7.04 14.99 -22.42
CA VAL A 339 7.23 14.27 -23.67
C VAL A 339 8.65 13.72 -23.69
N SER A 340 8.79 12.41 -23.85
CA SER A 340 10.08 11.73 -23.94
C SER A 340 10.21 11.00 -25.27
N HIS A 341 11.43 10.82 -25.73
CA HIS A 341 11.67 9.86 -26.80
C HIS A 341 11.49 8.44 -26.30
N VAL A 342 11.06 7.56 -27.20
CA VAL A 342 11.15 6.13 -26.97
C VAL A 342 12.62 5.73 -26.76
N ASN A 343 12.85 4.66 -25.99
CA ASN A 343 14.16 4.05 -25.92
C ASN A 343 14.53 3.50 -27.33
N PRO A 344 15.75 3.76 -27.82
CA PRO A 344 16.18 3.46 -29.19
C PRO A 344 16.13 1.97 -29.53
N PHE A 345 16.11 1.11 -28.51
CA PHE A 345 15.88 -0.32 -28.68
C PHE A 345 14.52 -0.66 -29.32
N TRP A 346 13.51 0.21 -29.17
CA TRP A 346 12.14 -0.13 -29.53
C TRP A 346 11.68 0.44 -30.86
N ASP A 347 12.14 1.64 -31.21
CA ASP A 347 11.82 2.37 -32.42
C ASP A 347 12.78 3.55 -32.57
N GLU A 348 12.88 4.10 -33.78
CA GLU A 348 13.71 5.23 -34.09
C GLU A 348 13.20 6.51 -33.41
N ARG A 349 14.16 7.29 -32.91
CA ARG A 349 13.87 8.58 -32.28
C ARG A 349 13.54 9.62 -33.34
N ARG A 350 12.67 10.54 -32.96
CA ARG A 350 12.46 11.79 -33.70
C ARG A 350 13.50 12.83 -33.32
N THR A 351 13.41 14.01 -33.93
CA THR A 351 14.29 15.12 -33.56
C THR A 351 13.92 15.69 -32.19
N GLU A 352 14.93 16.16 -31.45
CA GLU A 352 14.74 16.77 -30.13
C GLU A 352 13.92 18.08 -30.21
N ALA A 353 14.06 18.82 -31.31
CA ALA A 353 13.29 20.03 -31.58
C ALA A 353 11.78 19.72 -31.67
N GLU A 354 11.39 18.62 -32.32
CA GLU A 354 9.99 18.18 -32.38
C GLU A 354 9.46 17.78 -30.99
N ARG A 355 10.28 17.09 -30.18
CA ARG A 355 9.94 16.73 -28.80
C ARG A 355 9.66 17.96 -27.94
N LEU A 356 10.57 18.94 -27.96
CA LEU A 356 10.46 20.18 -27.19
C LEU A 356 9.25 21.00 -27.61
N ARG A 357 9.03 21.18 -28.92
CA ARG A 357 7.86 21.92 -29.44
C ARG A 357 6.55 21.28 -28.99
N LEU A 358 6.44 19.95 -29.06
CA LEU A 358 5.26 19.23 -28.60
C LEU A 358 5.08 19.37 -27.08
N GLU A 359 6.16 19.26 -26.30
CA GLU A 359 6.08 19.43 -24.86
C GLU A 359 5.62 20.83 -24.46
N MET A 360 6.13 21.89 -25.10
CA MET A 360 5.71 23.26 -24.86
C MET A 360 4.23 23.46 -25.16
N LEU A 361 3.78 22.99 -26.33
CA LEU A 361 2.40 23.08 -26.77
C LEU A 361 1.45 22.34 -25.80
N LEU A 362 1.84 21.15 -25.35
CA LEU A 362 1.05 20.39 -24.37
C LEU A 362 1.06 21.01 -22.97
N ARG A 363 2.18 21.58 -22.52
CA ARG A 363 2.22 22.32 -21.25
C ARG A 363 1.30 23.51 -21.27
N GLN A 364 1.27 24.26 -22.38
CA GLN A 364 0.42 25.44 -22.52
C GLN A 364 -1.08 25.10 -22.46
N GLN A 365 -1.50 23.95 -22.98
CA GLN A 365 -2.92 23.57 -22.99
C GLN A 365 -3.31 22.69 -21.81
N CYS A 366 -2.56 21.63 -21.52
CA CYS A 366 -2.99 20.60 -20.57
C CYS A 366 -2.84 20.97 -19.10
N LEU A 367 -2.01 21.98 -18.78
CA LEU A 367 -1.85 22.50 -17.42
C LEU A 367 -2.94 23.52 -17.05
N LYS A 368 -3.75 23.98 -18.01
CA LYS A 368 -4.89 24.86 -17.73
C LYS A 368 -5.89 24.14 -16.81
N PRO A 369 -6.59 24.88 -15.93
CA PRO A 369 -7.65 24.29 -15.10
C PRO A 369 -8.75 23.67 -15.98
N LYS A 370 -9.45 22.68 -15.43
CA LYS A 370 -10.64 22.11 -16.08
C LYS A 370 -11.76 23.15 -16.04
N GLU A 371 -12.52 23.26 -17.12
CA GLU A 371 -13.60 24.26 -17.25
C GLU A 371 -14.79 23.98 -16.31
N ASP A 372 -14.84 22.83 -15.64
CA ASP A 372 -16.01 22.34 -14.88
C ASP A 372 -15.88 22.35 -13.34
N GLU A 373 -14.99 23.14 -12.76
CA GLU A 373 -15.01 23.39 -11.30
C GLU A 373 -15.28 24.87 -11.03
N GLY A 374 -16.55 25.24 -11.20
CA GLY A 374 -17.12 26.34 -10.45
C GLY A 374 -16.98 26.03 -8.96
N TRP A 375 -16.00 26.69 -8.34
CA TRP A 375 -15.95 27.12 -6.94
C TRP A 375 -16.94 26.43 -5.98
N VAL A 376 -16.49 25.41 -5.24
CA VAL A 376 -16.99 25.10 -3.89
C VAL A 376 -15.84 24.55 -3.03
N GLY A 377 -15.40 25.35 -2.06
CA GLY A 377 -14.80 24.86 -0.81
C GLY A 377 -13.26 24.75 -0.78
N GLU A 378 -12.64 25.74 -0.15
CA GLU A 378 -11.33 25.62 0.50
C GLU A 378 -11.28 24.37 1.40
N TYR A 379 -10.25 23.56 1.22
CA TYR A 379 -9.57 22.86 2.31
C TYR A 379 -8.08 22.81 1.95
N GLN A 380 -7.33 23.75 2.52
CA GLN A 380 -5.87 23.70 2.58
C GLN A 380 -5.47 22.55 3.49
N ASP A 381 -4.82 21.53 2.93
CA ASP A 381 -3.85 20.71 3.67
C ASP A 381 -2.46 21.20 3.27
N ASP A 382 -1.97 22.19 4.00
CA ASP A 382 -0.57 22.58 4.01
C ASP A 382 0.20 21.60 4.91
N VAL A 383 0.92 20.67 4.27
CA VAL A 383 2.10 20.05 4.86
C VAL A 383 3.26 20.38 3.92
N THR A 384 3.80 21.59 4.08
CA THR A 384 5.12 21.96 3.59
C THR A 384 6.17 21.25 4.43
N VAL A 385 6.87 20.30 3.82
CA VAL A 385 8.17 19.85 4.30
C VAL A 385 9.14 20.99 4.00
N VAL A 386 9.62 21.63 5.06
CA VAL A 386 10.72 22.59 5.03
C VAL A 386 11.99 21.80 4.73
N GLU A 387 12.60 22.02 3.56
CA GLU A 387 14.01 21.73 3.35
C GLU A 387 14.78 22.97 3.82
N GLU A 388 15.43 22.86 4.98
CA GLU A 388 16.39 23.86 5.47
C GLU A 388 17.68 23.74 4.64
N GLU A 389 17.96 24.76 3.84
CA GLU A 389 19.30 25.02 3.30
C GLU A 389 20.18 25.56 4.43
N SER A 390 21.14 24.76 4.88
CA SER A 390 22.22 25.23 5.76
C SER A 390 23.27 25.97 4.91
N VAL A 391 23.27 27.28 5.04
CA VAL A 391 24.37 28.19 4.69
C VAL A 391 25.44 28.07 5.77
N GLU A 392 26.61 27.55 5.43
CA GLU A 392 27.84 27.78 6.19
C GLU A 392 28.82 28.57 5.32
N GLY A 393 29.04 29.82 5.71
CA GLY A 393 30.21 30.58 5.31
C GLY A 393 31.20 30.63 6.47
N SER A 394 32.46 30.33 6.19
CA SER A 394 33.63 30.98 6.81
C SER A 394 34.85 30.65 5.95
N ASP A 395 35.37 31.60 5.17
CA ASP A 395 36.38 32.59 5.57
C ASP A 395 37.77 31.98 5.88
N THR A 396 38.66 32.02 4.89
CA THR A 396 40.11 32.17 5.10
C THR A 396 40.73 32.96 3.95
N GLY A 397 40.88 34.27 4.15
CA GLY A 397 42.17 34.98 4.08
C GLY A 397 43.13 34.75 2.91
N SER A 398 43.35 35.85 2.16
CA SER A 398 44.66 36.42 1.81
C SER A 398 45.70 35.56 1.08
N MET A 399 45.95 35.89 -0.19
CA MET A 399 47.29 36.15 -0.76
C MET A 399 47.09 36.69 -2.17
N LEU A 400 47.28 37.99 -2.37
CA LEU A 400 48.48 38.58 -2.98
C LEU A 400 48.53 38.46 -4.51
N SER A 401 48.77 39.63 -5.11
CA SER A 401 49.48 39.88 -6.38
C SER A 401 48.78 39.45 -7.66
N GLU A 402 48.42 40.42 -8.51
CA GLU A 402 49.15 40.75 -9.77
C GLU A 402 48.46 40.03 -10.96
N LEU A 403 48.01 40.64 -12.05
CA LEU A 403 48.50 41.76 -12.85
C LEU A 403 47.41 42.16 -13.89
N LEU A 404 47.42 43.45 -14.26
CA LEU A 404 47.15 44.05 -15.59
C LEU A 404 45.74 43.86 -16.20
N GLU A 405 44.91 44.90 -16.32
CA GLU A 405 44.97 46.04 -17.26
C GLU A 405 44.82 45.65 -18.74
N GLU A 406 44.05 46.50 -19.44
CA GLU A 406 43.79 46.57 -20.89
C GLU A 406 42.65 45.65 -21.42
N ASP A 407 41.66 46.11 -22.19
CA ASP A 407 41.32 47.45 -22.64
C ASP A 407 39.91 47.44 -23.23
N ILE A 408 39.34 48.64 -23.30
CA ILE A 408 38.07 48.99 -23.93
C ILE A 408 38.28 49.25 -25.44
N GLN A 409 37.25 48.96 -26.26
CA GLN A 409 37.01 49.43 -27.64
C GLN A 409 37.78 48.83 -28.83
N ALA A 410 37.08 47.99 -29.61
CA ALA A 410 36.81 48.18 -31.05
C ALA A 410 35.66 47.26 -31.50
#